data_AF-A0A1I3B6Q3-F1
#
_entry.id   AF-A0A1I3B6Q3-F1
#
_cell.length_a   1.000
_cell.length_b   1.000
_cell.length_c   1.000
_cell.angle_alpha   90.00
_cell.angle_beta   90.00
_cell.angle_gamma   90.00
#
_symmetry.space_group_name_H-M   'P 1'
#
loop_
_entity.id
_entity.type
_entity.pdbx_description
1 polymer ?
#
loop_
_entity_poly.entity_id
_entity_poly.type
_entity_poly.pdbx_seq_one_letter_code
_entity_poly.pdbx_strand_id
1 'polypeptide(L)'
;MIDWAAFLIVSTASLVSAALVVSLYSLGLRLLTTAGRIPLVEPYEFTGAITVLSPKKAAKQVKRARKAAAANPLSDAQKRLALYAGYVCFTLCAAAVLYGVYLIVPVLHV
;
A
#
# COMPACT_ATOMS: atom_id res chain seq x y z
N MET A 1 14.11 -39.33 3.59
CA MET A 1 13.88 -38.75 4.94
C MET A 1 13.37 -37.33 4.73
N ILE A 2 12.44 -36.83 5.55
CA ILE A 2 11.89 -35.47 5.40
C ILE A 2 12.97 -34.46 5.80
N ASP A 3 13.20 -33.46 4.95
CA ASP A 3 14.07 -32.33 5.26
C ASP A 3 13.30 -31.25 6.02
N TRP A 4 13.32 -31.34 7.35
CA TRP A 4 12.68 -30.37 8.25
C TRP A 4 13.29 -28.97 8.16
N ALA A 5 14.56 -28.85 7.74
CA ALA A 5 15.22 -27.56 7.61
C ALA A 5 14.68 -26.79 6.40
N ALA A 6 14.50 -27.46 5.27
CA ALA A 6 13.88 -26.86 4.07
C ALA A 6 12.48 -26.29 4.37
N PHE A 7 11.67 -27.01 5.14
CA PHE A 7 10.35 -26.53 5.57
C PHE A 7 10.43 -25.22 6.37
N LEU A 8 11.31 -25.15 7.37
CA LEU A 8 11.49 -23.94 8.18
C LEU A 8 11.99 -22.75 7.37
N ILE A 9 12.88 -22.98 6.41
CA ILE A 9 13.38 -21.93 5.52
C ILE A 9 12.24 -21.33 4.71
N VAL A 10 11.40 -22.15 4.08
CA VAL A 10 10.27 -21.65 3.27
C VAL A 10 9.22 -20.96 4.14
N SER A 11 8.90 -21.53 5.31
CA SER A 11 7.95 -20.94 6.25
C SER A 11 8.40 -19.56 6.72
N THR A 12 9.65 -19.42 7.15
CA THR A 12 10.18 -18.12 7.60
C THR A 12 10.35 -17.14 6.44
N ALA A 13 10.86 -17.57 5.29
CA ALA A 13 11.02 -16.72 4.12
C ALA A 13 9.69 -16.17 3.62
N SER A 14 8.64 -17.00 3.57
CA SER A 14 7.30 -16.57 3.16
C SER A 14 6.66 -15.58 4.14
N LEU A 15 6.76 -15.84 5.46
CA LEU A 15 6.26 -14.94 6.49
C LEU A 15 6.97 -13.58 6.45
N VAL A 16 8.30 -13.58 6.37
CA VAL A 16 9.10 -12.34 6.30
C VAL A 16 8.79 -11.56 5.02
N SER A 17 8.71 -12.25 3.88
CA SER A 17 8.39 -11.60 2.59
C SER A 17 7.00 -10.97 2.60
N ALA A 18 6.00 -11.70 3.11
CA ALA A 18 4.64 -11.17 3.24
C ALA A 18 4.60 -9.95 4.16
N ALA A 19 5.23 -10.03 5.35
CA ALA A 19 5.28 -8.93 6.29
C ALA A 19 5.98 -7.69 5.68
N LEU A 20 7.08 -7.89 4.94
CA LEU A 20 7.82 -6.82 4.28
C LEU A 20 6.98 -6.11 3.22
N VAL A 21 6.34 -6.84 2.31
CA VAL A 21 5.52 -6.28 1.23
C VAL A 21 4.32 -5.52 1.81
N VAL A 22 3.61 -6.11 2.77
CA VAL A 22 2.44 -5.47 3.43
C VAL A 22 2.87 -4.21 4.19
N SER A 23 4.01 -4.26 4.88
CA SER A 23 4.54 -3.10 5.63
C SER A 23 4.96 -1.97 4.69
N LEU A 24 5.68 -2.26 3.60
CA LEU A 24 6.06 -1.27 2.59
C LEU A 24 4.84 -0.60 1.98
N TYR A 25 3.82 -1.38 1.60
CA TYR A 25 2.59 -0.85 1.03
C TYR A 25 1.82 0.02 2.03
N SER A 26 1.65 -0.48 3.26
CA SER A 26 0.95 0.25 4.33
C SER A 26 1.69 1.54 4.71
N LEU A 27 3.02 1.50 4.77
CA LEU A 27 3.86 2.67 5.00
C LEU A 27 3.74 3.68 3.85
N GLY A 28 3.74 3.21 2.60
CA GLY A 28 3.54 4.05 1.42
C GLY A 28 2.22 4.82 1.47
N LEU A 29 1.12 4.14 1.79
CA LEU A 29 -0.19 4.78 1.99
C LEU A 29 -0.16 5.81 3.12
N ARG A 30 0.46 5.47 4.25
CA ARG A 30 0.61 6.38 5.38
C ARG A 30 1.40 7.63 4.99
N LEU A 31 2.52 7.49 4.29
CA LEU A 31 3.34 8.61 3.82
C LEU A 31 2.59 9.50 2.82
N LEU A 32 1.77 8.94 1.93
CA LEU A 32 0.87 9.70 1.06
C LEU A 32 -0.12 10.54 1.87
N THR A 33 -0.75 9.95 2.89
CA THR A 33 -1.67 10.69 3.77
C THR A 33 -0.95 11.79 4.56
N THR A 34 0.27 11.52 5.06
CA THR A 34 1.12 12.50 5.75
C THR A 34 1.49 13.66 4.84
N ALA A 35 1.72 13.40 3.55
CA ALA A 35 1.96 14.44 2.56
C ALA A 35 0.70 15.25 2.16
N GLY A 36 -0.47 14.92 2.70
CA GLY A 36 -1.75 15.56 2.35
C GLY A 36 -2.41 15.00 1.08
N ARG A 37 -1.88 13.91 0.51
CA ARG A 37 -2.48 13.19 -0.63
C ARG A 37 -3.27 11.99 -0.12
N ILE A 38 -4.42 12.26 0.48
CA ILE A 38 -5.28 11.23 1.04
C ILE A 38 -5.95 10.46 -0.12
N PRO A 39 -5.69 9.15 -0.29
CA PRO A 39 -6.34 8.34 -1.31
C PRO A 39 -7.80 8.13 -0.92
N LEU A 40 -8.69 8.96 -1.45
CA LEU A 40 -10.13 8.76 -1.33
C LEU A 40 -10.67 8.31 -2.68
N VAL A 41 -11.28 7.12 -2.69
CA VAL A 41 -12.07 6.67 -3.82
C VAL A 41 -13.45 7.30 -3.68
N GLU A 42 -13.90 8.04 -4.69
CA GLU A 42 -15.29 8.47 -4.72
C GLU A 42 -16.19 7.23 -4.76
N PRO A 43 -17.21 7.15 -3.91
CA PRO A 43 -18.07 5.97 -3.86
C PRO A 43 -18.84 5.89 -5.17
N TYR A 44 -18.31 5.12 -6.10
CA TYR A 44 -19.02 4.73 -7.30
C TYR A 44 -20.13 3.77 -6.87
N GLU A 45 -21.35 4.01 -7.34
CA GLU A 45 -22.48 3.10 -7.18
C GLU A 45 -22.25 1.84 -8.03
N PHE A 46 -21.28 1.00 -7.65
CA PHE A 46 -21.05 -0.27 -8.34
C PHE A 46 -21.95 -1.35 -7.71
N THR A 47 -22.58 -2.10 -8.60
CA THR A 47 -23.75 -3.00 -8.47
C THR A 47 -23.53 -4.26 -7.61
N GLY A 48 -22.68 -4.21 -6.57
CA GLY A 48 -22.36 -5.36 -5.72
C GLY A 48 -21.63 -5.03 -4.40
N ALA A 49 -21.82 -3.84 -3.83
CA ALA A 49 -21.04 -3.37 -2.68
C ALA A 49 -21.51 -3.93 -1.31
N ILE A 50 -20.56 -4.43 -0.51
CA ILE A 50 -20.77 -4.87 0.90
C ILE A 50 -21.10 -3.67 1.84
N THR A 51 -20.90 -2.41 1.43
CA THR A 51 -21.44 -1.24 2.14
C THR A 51 -21.87 -0.11 1.19
N VAL A 52 -23.18 0.06 0.99
CA VAL A 52 -23.76 1.23 0.31
C VAL A 52 -23.61 2.45 1.22
N LEU A 53 -22.68 3.36 0.88
CA LEU A 53 -22.53 4.61 1.59
C LEU A 53 -23.52 5.63 1.03
N SER A 54 -24.45 6.12 1.85
CA SER A 54 -25.34 7.21 1.44
C SER A 54 -24.52 8.39 0.89
N PRO A 55 -24.94 9.05 -0.21
CA PRO A 55 -24.22 10.16 -0.83
C PRO A 55 -23.89 11.29 0.17
N LYS A 56 -24.72 11.46 1.21
CA LYS A 56 -24.44 12.40 2.32
C LYS A 56 -23.20 12.01 3.15
N LYS A 57 -23.02 10.72 3.45
CA LYS A 57 -21.85 10.21 4.21
C LYS A 57 -20.58 10.31 3.37
N ALA A 58 -20.68 10.03 2.07
CA ALA A 58 -19.61 10.18 1.09
C ALA A 58 -19.08 11.62 1.03
N ALA A 59 -19.98 12.58 0.78
CA ALA A 59 -19.63 14.00 0.73
C ALA A 59 -19.00 14.49 2.05
N LYS A 60 -19.48 13.98 3.20
CA LYS A 60 -18.90 14.30 4.52
C LYS A 60 -17.46 13.76 4.66
N GLN A 61 -17.17 12.56 4.17
CA GLN A 61 -15.81 11.99 4.20
C GLN A 61 -14.85 12.78 3.31
N VAL A 62 -15.27 13.15 2.10
CA VAL A 62 -14.48 14.02 1.20
C VAL A 62 -14.16 15.36 1.86
N LYS A 63 -15.15 16.01 2.47
CA LYS A 63 -14.95 17.28 3.20
C LYS A 63 -13.96 17.11 4.37
N ARG A 64 -14.09 16.03 5.15
CA ARG A 64 -13.18 15.73 6.27
C ARG A 64 -11.74 15.52 5.80
N ALA A 65 -11.54 14.78 4.72
CA ALA A 65 -10.21 14.58 4.16
C ALA A 65 -9.60 15.87 3.60
N ARG A 66 -10.38 16.68 2.87
CA ARG A 66 -9.91 18.00 2.41
C ARG A 66 -9.52 18.91 3.57
N LYS A 67 -10.31 18.93 4.66
CA LYS A 67 -9.98 19.69 5.87
C LYS A 67 -8.72 19.16 6.54
N ALA A 68 -8.55 17.84 6.65
CA ALA A 68 -7.36 17.23 7.24
C ALA A 68 -6.10 17.53 6.40
N ALA A 69 -6.21 17.50 5.08
CA ALA A 69 -5.12 17.87 4.18
C ALA A 69 -4.76 19.36 4.29
N ALA A 70 -5.76 20.25 4.41
CA ALA A 70 -5.54 21.68 4.59
C ALA A 70 -4.94 22.03 5.97
N ALA A 71 -5.30 21.29 7.02
CA ALA A 71 -4.79 21.47 8.38
C ALA A 71 -3.39 20.84 8.60
N ASN A 72 -2.71 20.40 7.55
CA ASN A 72 -1.43 19.70 7.68
C ASN A 72 -0.32 20.65 8.17
N PRO A 73 0.26 20.41 9.37
CA PRO A 73 1.25 21.30 9.99
C PRO A 73 2.65 21.20 9.38
N LEU A 74 2.88 20.27 8.44
CA LEU A 74 4.19 20.07 7.82
C LEU A 74 4.54 21.19 6.84
N SER A 75 5.84 21.51 6.78
CA SER A 75 6.39 22.37 5.75
C SER A 75 6.27 21.71 4.36
N ASP A 76 6.34 22.50 3.30
CA ASP A 76 6.25 21.98 1.93
C ASP A 76 7.39 21.02 1.58
N ALA A 77 8.58 21.24 2.12
CA ALA A 77 9.72 20.34 1.96
C ALA A 77 9.46 18.97 2.60
N GLN A 78 8.91 18.95 3.82
CA GLN A 78 8.54 17.69 4.51
C GLN A 78 7.43 16.94 3.79
N LYS A 79 6.42 17.66 3.25
CA LYS A 79 5.36 17.06 2.43
C LYS A 79 5.93 16.40 1.17
N ARG A 80 6.84 17.09 0.46
CA ARG A 80 7.53 16.53 -0.71
C ARG A 80 8.35 15.30 -0.36
N LEU A 81 9.13 15.37 0.73
CA LEU A 81 9.90 14.23 1.21
C LEU A 81 9.00 13.02 1.50
N ALA A 82 7.89 13.23 2.20
CA ALA A 82 6.91 12.18 2.46
C ALA A 82 6.31 11.59 1.18
N LEU A 83 6.03 12.41 0.15
CA LEU A 83 5.58 11.89 -1.15
C LEU A 83 6.62 11.01 -1.82
N TYR A 84 7.85 11.50 -1.94
CA TYR A 84 8.91 10.74 -2.59
C TYR A 84 9.20 9.44 -1.84
N ALA A 85 9.27 9.48 -0.50
CA ALA A 85 9.42 8.28 0.32
C ALA A 85 8.25 7.30 0.12
N GLY A 86 7.02 7.80 0.00
CA GLY A 86 5.84 6.97 -0.32
C GLY A 86 5.96 6.28 -1.69
N TYR A 87 6.38 7.03 -2.73
CA TYR A 87 6.62 6.44 -4.05
C TYR A 87 7.75 5.42 -4.03
N VAL A 88 8.83 5.67 -3.31
CA VAL A 88 9.91 4.70 -3.12
C VAL A 88 9.36 3.41 -2.49
N CYS A 89 8.53 3.50 -1.45
CA CYS A 89 7.90 2.33 -0.84
C CYS A 89 7.07 1.52 -1.85
N PHE A 90 6.27 2.17 -2.69
CA PHE A 90 5.49 1.49 -3.72
C PHE A 90 6.36 0.87 -4.81
N THR A 91 7.44 1.55 -5.23
CA THR A 91 8.37 1.00 -6.23
C THR A 91 9.10 -0.23 -5.70
N LEU A 92 9.56 -0.20 -4.44
CA LEU A 92 10.19 -1.35 -3.79
C LEU A 92 9.21 -2.52 -3.63
N CYS A 93 7.96 -2.23 -3.26
CA CYS A 93 6.90 -3.22 -3.17
C CYS A 93 6.62 -3.87 -4.55
N ALA A 94 6.46 -3.06 -5.60
CA ALA A 94 6.23 -3.56 -6.95
C ALA A 94 7.43 -4.38 -7.45
N ALA A 95 8.67 -3.89 -7.22
CA ALA A 95 9.89 -4.60 -7.58
C ALA A 95 9.99 -5.95 -6.86
N ALA A 96 9.68 -6.01 -5.56
CA ALA A 96 9.68 -7.26 -4.80
C ALA A 96 8.66 -8.27 -5.35
N VAL A 97 7.44 -7.83 -5.68
CA VAL A 97 6.42 -8.68 -6.29
C VAL A 97 6.84 -9.16 -7.68
N LEU A 98 7.31 -8.25 -8.54
CA LEU A 98 7.78 -8.60 -9.88
C LEU A 98 8.96 -9.57 -9.83
N TYR A 99 9.87 -9.39 -8.88
CA TYR A 99 10.97 -10.32 -8.65
C TYR A 99 10.47 -11.69 -8.20
N GLY A 100 9.48 -11.74 -7.30
CA GLY A 100 8.82 -12.99 -6.93
C GLY A 100 8.16 -13.69 -8.12
N VAL A 101 7.45 -12.95 -8.98
CA VAL A 101 6.85 -13.50 -10.21
C VAL A 101 7.92 -14.00 -11.17
N TYR A 102 9.00 -13.23 -11.35
CA TYR A 102 10.15 -13.63 -12.15
C TYR A 102 10.67 -14.98 -11.69
N LEU A 103 10.92 -15.18 -10.38
CA LEU A 103 11.42 -16.44 -9.81
C LEU A 103 10.43 -17.60 -9.82
N ILE A 104 9.12 -17.35 -9.88
CA ILE A 104 8.10 -18.42 -9.88
C ILE A 104 7.85 -18.94 -11.31
N VAL A 105 7.89 -18.06 -12.31
CA VAL A 105 7.53 -18.39 -13.69
C VAL A 105 8.78 -18.80 -14.48
N PRO A 106 8.96 -20.10 -14.83
CA PRO A 106 10.20 -20.60 -15.46
C PRO A 106 10.46 -20.03 -16.87
N VAL A 107 9.43 -19.55 -17.56
CA VAL A 107 9.61 -18.90 -18.87
C VAL A 107 10.29 -17.53 -18.73
N LEU A 108 10.18 -16.89 -17.56
CA LEU A 108 10.76 -15.56 -17.31
C LEU A 108 12.22 -15.63 -16.85
N HIS A 109 12.64 -16.74 -16.25
CA HIS A 109 14.01 -16.96 -15.77
C HIS A 109 14.49 -18.34 -16.23
N VAL A 110 15.56 -18.36 -17.04
CA VAL A 110 16.14 -19.58 -17.62
C VAL A 110 17.38 -19.98 -16.85
#